data_AF-A0A2V6PQY2-F1
#
_entry.id   AF-A0A2V6PQY2-F1
#
_cell.length_a   1.000
_cell.length_b   1.000
_cell.length_c   1.000
_cell.angle_alpha   90.00
_cell.angle_beta   90.00
_cell.angle_gamma   90.00
#
_symmetry.space_group_name_H-M   'P 1'
#
loop_
_entity.id
_entity.type
_entity.pdbx_description
1 polymer ?
#
loop_
_entity_poly.entity_id
_entity_poly.type
_entity_poly.pdbx_seq_one_letter_code
_entity_poly.pdbx_strand_id
1 'polypeptide(L)'
;MIRAGSQALCLGPVVAGSADAGVRLVEALVAQNTGQMIFWDVPDQNDAAVKCAKEHGFTAQRTLTRMYLGQNSTPGDPQKQFALAGPETG
;
A
#
# COMPACT_ATOMS: atom_id res chain seq x y z
N MET A 1 -1.97 5.59 7.11
CA MET A 1 -1.87 5.35 8.58
C MET A 1 -1.14 4.04 8.83
N ILE A 2 -0.74 3.75 10.08
CA ILE A 2 -0.21 2.44 10.50
C ILE A 2 -1.17 1.84 11.53
N ARG A 3 -1.48 0.54 11.41
CA ARG A 3 -2.31 -0.21 12.36
C ARG A 3 -1.57 -1.44 12.88
N ALA A 4 -1.88 -1.86 14.10
CA ALA A 4 -1.36 -3.13 14.62
C ALA A 4 -2.05 -4.31 13.93
N GLY A 5 -1.26 -5.17 13.29
CA GLY A 5 -1.68 -6.50 12.84
C GLY A 5 -1.27 -7.57 13.85
N SER A 6 -1.70 -8.81 13.62
CA SER A 6 -1.40 -9.94 14.51
C SER A 6 0.06 -10.39 14.51
N GLN A 7 0.82 -10.05 13.47
CA GLN A 7 2.23 -10.44 13.29
C GLN A 7 3.14 -9.23 13.07
N ALA A 8 2.63 -8.15 12.49
CA ALA A 8 3.39 -6.98 12.08
C ALA A 8 2.49 -5.75 12.07
N LEU A 9 3.08 -4.57 11.92
CA LEU A 9 2.34 -3.36 11.60
C LEU A 9 1.84 -3.43 10.16
N CYS A 10 0.59 -3.05 9.90
CA CYS A 10 0.07 -2.93 8.55
C CYS A 10 0.05 -1.46 8.14
N LEU A 11 0.70 -1.15 7.01
CA LEU A 11 0.71 0.17 6.39
C LEU A 11 -0.50 0.29 5.47
N GLY A 12 -1.41 1.20 5.81
CA GLY A 12 -2.55 1.52 4.97
C GLY A 12 -3.82 1.91 5.75
N PRO A 13 -4.82 2.49 5.06
CA PRO A 13 -4.72 2.93 3.67
C PRO A 13 -3.86 4.20 3.53
N VAL A 14 -3.33 4.41 2.32
CA VAL A 14 -2.67 5.65 1.90
C VAL A 14 -3.17 5.99 0.49
N VAL A 15 -3.77 7.16 0.35
CA VAL A 15 -4.26 7.70 -0.92
C VAL A 15 -3.71 9.11 -1.08
N ALA A 16 -3.25 9.44 -2.29
CA ALA A 16 -2.72 10.77 -2.59
C ALA A 16 -3.11 11.23 -4.00
N GLY A 17 -3.21 12.54 -4.19
CA GLY A 17 -3.50 13.14 -5.50
C GLY A 17 -2.33 13.14 -6.49
N SER A 18 -1.12 12.79 -6.04
CA SER A 18 0.10 12.79 -6.84
C SER A 18 1.10 11.75 -6.32
N ALA A 19 1.99 11.28 -7.20
CA ALA A 19 3.06 10.35 -6.85
C ALA A 19 3.97 10.86 -5.73
N ASP A 20 4.47 12.11 -5.84
CA ASP A 20 5.35 12.72 -4.84
C ASP A 20 4.72 12.72 -3.44
N ALA A 21 3.50 13.26 -3.33
CA ALA A 21 2.79 13.28 -2.05
C ALA A 21 2.55 11.87 -1.47
N GLY A 22 2.21 10.89 -2.32
CA GLY A 22 2.00 9.51 -1.89
C GLY A 22 3.27 8.87 -1.32
N VAL A 23 4.39 9.01 -2.03
CA VAL A 23 5.70 8.52 -1.58
C VAL A 23 6.10 9.19 -0.26
N ARG A 24 6.02 10.51 -0.16
CA ARG A 24 6.37 11.24 1.07
C ARG A 24 5.53 10.81 2.28
N LEU A 25 4.25 10.53 2.08
CA LEU A 25 3.38 10.01 3.15
C LEU A 25 3.81 8.61 3.59
N VAL A 26 4.12 7.72 2.65
CA VAL A 26 4.63 6.38 2.94
C VAL A 26 5.96 6.45 3.69
N GLU A 27 6.92 7.21 3.17
CA GLU A 27 8.25 7.39 3.78
C GLU A 27 8.15 7.90 5.22
N ALA A 28 7.30 8.89 5.45
CA ALA A 28 7.06 9.42 6.79
C ALA A 28 6.51 8.35 7.75
N LEU A 29 5.60 7.48 7.28
CA LEU A 29 5.04 6.39 8.09
C LEU A 29 6.08 5.29 8.36
N VAL A 30 6.89 4.92 7.37
CA VAL A 30 7.97 3.93 7.52
C VAL A 30 9.03 4.45 8.48
N ALA A 31 9.49 5.69 8.32
CA ALA A 31 10.50 6.31 9.18
C ALA A 31 10.08 6.35 10.66
N GLN A 32 8.81 6.69 10.93
CA GLN A 32 8.24 6.71 12.28
C GLN A 32 8.18 5.32 12.96
N ASN A 33 8.31 4.23 12.20
CA ASN A 33 8.20 2.86 12.69
C ASN A 33 9.48 2.06 12.39
N THR A 34 10.62 2.73 12.35
CA THR A 34 11.93 2.11 12.08
C THR A 34 12.21 0.95 13.04
N GLY A 35 12.69 -0.18 12.51
CA GLY A 35 12.99 -1.39 13.28
C GLY A 35 11.78 -2.28 13.57
N GLN A 36 10.56 -1.85 13.23
CA GLN A 36 9.37 -2.68 13.30
C GLN A 36 9.17 -3.45 11.99
N MET A 37 8.59 -4.65 12.08
CA MET A 37 8.16 -5.39 10.89
C MET A 37 6.88 -4.75 10.36
N ILE A 38 6.89 -4.35 9.08
CA ILE A 38 5.77 -3.70 8.41
C ILE A 38 5.33 -4.56 7.22
N PHE A 39 4.04 -4.86 7.15
CA PHE A 39 3.39 -5.34 5.94
C PHE A 39 2.73 -4.19 5.20
N TRP A 40 2.90 -4.18 3.88
CA TRP A 40 2.40 -3.14 2.99
C TRP A 40 1.76 -3.80 1.77
N ASP A 41 0.44 -3.69 1.66
CA ASP A 41 -0.30 -4.17 0.50
C ASP A 41 -0.30 -3.07 -0.58
N VAL A 42 0.59 -3.21 -1.56
CA VAL A 42 0.82 -2.27 -2.68
C VAL A 42 -0.02 -2.68 -3.90
N PRO A 43 -0.84 -1.79 -4.49
CA PRO A 43 -1.41 -2.03 -5.81
C PRO A 43 -0.30 -2.14 -6.86
N ASP A 44 -0.25 -3.24 -7.59
CA ASP A 44 0.81 -3.54 -8.55
C ASP A 44 0.84 -2.58 -9.74
N GLN A 45 -0.29 -1.93 -10.06
CA GLN A 45 -0.33 -0.87 -11.08
C GLN A 45 0.26 0.47 -10.60
N ASN A 46 0.46 0.69 -9.29
CA ASN A 46 1.03 1.94 -8.79
C ASN A 46 2.57 1.89 -8.84
N ASP A 47 3.15 2.27 -9.97
CA ASP A 47 4.60 2.23 -10.21
C ASP A 47 5.40 3.00 -9.15
N ALA A 48 4.87 4.14 -8.68
CA ALA A 48 5.52 4.95 -7.65
C ALA A 48 5.59 4.22 -6.30
N ALA A 49 4.48 3.58 -5.89
CA ALA A 49 4.44 2.78 -4.67
C ALA A 49 5.33 1.52 -4.78
N VAL A 50 5.28 0.81 -5.92
CA VAL A 50 6.12 -0.37 -6.18
C VAL A 50 7.61 -0.01 -6.14
N LYS A 51 7.99 1.10 -6.76
CA LYS A 51 9.37 1.60 -6.73
C LYS A 51 9.78 1.98 -5.30
N CYS A 52 8.95 2.73 -4.60
CA CYS A 52 9.20 3.13 -3.21
C CYS A 52 9.39 1.90 -2.29
N ALA A 53 8.57 0.86 -2.43
CA ALA A 53 8.69 -0.38 -1.67
C ALA A 53 10.05 -1.06 -1.91
N LYS A 54 10.49 -1.15 -3.17
CA LYS A 54 11.80 -1.72 -3.52
C LYS A 54 12.96 -0.91 -2.96
N GLU A 55 12.90 0.42 -3.07
CA GLU A 55 13.94 1.33 -2.56
C GLU A 55 14.07 1.27 -1.03
N HIS A 56 12.97 1.00 -0.32
CA HIS A 56 12.95 0.81 1.13
C HIS A 56 13.25 -0.64 1.57
N GLY A 57 13.63 -1.51 0.64
CA GLY A 57 14.05 -2.88 0.95
C GLY A 57 12.91 -3.85 1.29
N PHE A 58 11.65 -3.50 0.99
CA PHE A 58 10.54 -4.44 1.13
C PHE A 58 10.68 -5.61 0.16
N THR A 59 10.28 -6.79 0.61
CA THR A 59 10.25 -8.01 -0.21
C THR A 59 8.82 -8.47 -0.42
N ALA A 60 8.51 -8.92 -1.64
CA ALA A 60 7.18 -9.42 -1.96
C ALA A 60 6.91 -10.73 -1.19
N GLN A 61 5.86 -10.73 -0.37
CA GLN A 61 5.45 -11.91 0.41
C GLN A 61 4.37 -12.73 -0.29
N ARG A 62 3.49 -12.07 -1.05
CA ARG A 62 2.40 -12.68 -1.81
C ARG A 62 1.90 -11.72 -2.89
N THR A 63 1.22 -12.27 -3.89
CA THR A 63 0.47 -11.51 -4.90
C THR A 63 -0.99 -11.88 -4.80
N LEU A 64 -1.87 -10.90 -4.74
CA LEU A 64 -3.33 -11.07 -4.73
C LEU A 64 -3.93 -10.27 -5.89
N THR A 65 -4.93 -10.84 -6.56
CA THR A 65 -5.61 -10.19 -7.69
C THR A 65 -6.91 -9.55 -7.20
N ARG A 66 -7.11 -8.26 -7.49
CA ARG A 66 -8.40 -7.59 -7.25
C ARG A 66 -9.44 -8.12 -8.22
N MET A 67 -10.54 -8.65 -7.70
CA MET A 67 -11.63 -9.25 -8.48
C MET A 67 -12.95 -8.51 -8.25
N TYR A 68 -13.85 -8.56 -9.23
CA TYR A 68 -15.23 -8.09 -9.10
C TYR A 68 -16.17 -9.06 -9.82
N LEU A 69 -17.41 -9.16 -9.38
CA LEU A 69 -18.46 -9.95 -10.02
C LEU A 69 -19.49 -9.01 -10.67
N GLY A 70 -19.82 -9.22 -11.94
CA GLY A 70 -20.80 -8.40 -12.65
C GLY A 70 -20.16 -7.24 -13.42
N GLN A 71 -20.66 -6.01 -13.26
CA GLN A 71 -20.10 -4.79 -13.84
C GLN A 71 -19.38 -3.98 -12.75
N ASN A 72 -18.15 -3.53 -13.02
CA ASN A 72 -17.40 -2.67 -12.09
C ASN A 72 -17.71 -1.20 -12.37
N SER A 73 -18.74 -0.66 -11.74
CA SER A 73 -19.13 0.74 -11.91
C SER A 73 -18.17 1.73 -11.22
N THR A 74 -17.32 1.26 -10.30
CA THR A 74 -16.43 2.11 -9.49
C THR A 74 -15.07 1.43 -9.25
N PRO A 75 -14.21 1.28 -10.29
CA PRO A 75 -12.96 0.54 -10.20
C PRO A 75 -11.89 1.19 -9.31
N GLY A 76 -12.05 2.47 -8.96
CA GLY A 76 -11.01 3.26 -8.31
C GLY A 76 -9.88 3.66 -9.27
N ASP A 77 -8.85 4.33 -8.73
CA ASP A 77 -7.65 4.74 -9.47
C ASP A 77 -6.41 4.22 -8.75
N PRO A 78 -5.81 3.11 -9.21
CA PRO A 78 -4.64 2.51 -8.58
C PRO A 78 -3.46 3.47 -8.46
N GLN A 79 -3.29 4.42 -9.39
CA GLN A 79 -2.19 5.40 -9.35
C GLN A 79 -2.27 6.34 -8.14
N LYS A 80 -3.47 6.48 -7.56
CA LYS A 80 -3.69 7.30 -6.36
C LYS A 80 -3.64 6.47 -5.08
N GLN A 81 -3.64 5.15 -5.17
CA GLN A 81 -3.67 4.23 -4.04
C GLN A 81 -2.27 3.68 -3.78
N PHE A 82 -1.63 4.15 -2.71
CA PHE A 82 -0.26 3.75 -2.36
C PHE A 82 -0.25 2.57 -1.40
N ALA A 83 -1.30 2.41 -0.60
CA ALA A 83 -1.48 1.29 0.29
C ALA A 83 -2.96 0.98 0.47
N LEU A 84 -3.32 -0.29 0.36
CA LEU A 84 -4.66 -0.78 0.65
C LEU A 84 -4.88 -0.89 2.17
N ALA A 85 -6.14 -0.94 2.61
CA ALA A 85 -6.41 -1.14 4.04
C ALA A 85 -6.04 -2.55 4.49
N GLY A 86 -6.17 -3.51 3.58
CA GLY A 86 -5.87 -4.94 3.70
C GLY A 86 -6.74 -5.72 2.71
N PRO A 87 -6.40 -6.96 2.34
CA PRO A 87 -7.20 -7.75 1.40
C PRO A 87 -8.64 -7.99 1.85
N GLU A 88 -8.92 -7.93 3.15
CA GLU A 88 -10.24 -8.10 3.76
C GLU A 88 -11.21 -6.94 3.50
N THR A 89 -10.68 -5.74 3.25
CA THR A 89 -11.48 -4.50 3.14
C THR A 89 -11.20 -3.73 1.84
N GLY A 90 -10.13 -4.09 1.14
CA GLY A 90 -9.82 -3.66 -0.22
C GLY A 90 -8.87 -2.49 -0.36
#